data_AF-A0A945KIS5-F1
#
_entry.id   AF-A0A945KIS5-F1
#
_cell.length_a   1.000
_cell.length_b   1.000
_cell.length_c   1.000
_cell.angle_alpha   90.00
_cell.angle_beta   90.00
_cell.angle_gamma   90.00
#
_symmetry.space_group_name_H-M   'P 1'
#
loop_
_entity.id
_entity.type
_entity.pdbx_description
1 polymer ?
#
loop_
_entity_poly.entity_id
_entity_poly.type
_entity_poly.pdbx_seq_one_letter_code
_entity_poly.pdbx_strand_id
1 'polypeptide(L)'
;MTKPFRPHISPDDSPAELSFKAVFLGLVLGSLFAAANAYVGLKVGLTVSASIPVAVVSMAVFRAMRTGTILENNMSQTVGSAGESLAAGIIFTLPALYLWGHAPSFTDVLLTTVLGGTLGVLFMIPLRKFLIVQEHENLPYPEGTACAEVLKAGESGGDAATKVFLGLGIGVLYAAGFKVLGFIKSSLHAP
;
A
#
# COMPACT_ATOMS: atom_id res chain seq x y z
N MET A 1 -15.14 2.66 31.05
CA MET A 1 -14.28 3.86 31.11
C MET A 1 -13.20 3.69 30.06
N THR A 2 -13.45 4.14 28.82
CA THR A 2 -12.44 4.16 27.76
C THR A 2 -11.38 5.20 28.13
N LYS A 3 -10.10 4.82 28.06
CA LYS A 3 -8.99 5.76 28.28
C LYS A 3 -9.10 6.86 27.21
N PRO A 4 -8.90 8.15 27.55
CA PRO A 4 -8.90 9.20 26.54
C PRO A 4 -7.84 8.91 25.48
N PHE A 5 -8.24 8.90 24.20
CA PHE A 5 -7.35 8.66 23.07
C PHE A 5 -6.22 9.69 23.07
N ARG A 6 -4.98 9.21 23.15
CA ARG A 6 -3.77 10.04 23.05
C ARG A 6 -3.12 9.78 21.70
N PRO A 7 -3.06 10.78 20.80
CA PRO A 7 -2.31 10.69 19.56
C PRO A 7 -0.83 10.36 19.81
N HIS A 8 -0.21 9.61 18.88
CA HIS A 8 1.23 9.29 18.95
C HIS A 8 2.11 10.53 18.80
N ILE A 9 1.64 11.51 18.03
CA ILE A 9 2.28 12.82 17.85
C ILE A 9 1.32 13.87 18.41
N SER A 10 1.82 14.75 19.27
CA SER A 10 0.98 15.79 19.87
C SER A 10 0.43 16.72 18.79
N PRO A 11 -0.80 17.25 18.92
CA PRO A 11 -1.31 18.30 18.02
C PRO A 11 -0.43 19.57 17.97
N ASP A 12 0.38 19.79 19.00
CA ASP A 12 1.33 20.91 19.09
C ASP A 12 2.66 20.64 18.36
N ASP A 13 2.96 19.38 18.07
CA ASP A 13 4.15 18.98 17.32
C ASP A 13 3.84 19.06 15.81
N SER A 14 4.73 19.71 15.05
CA SER A 14 4.61 19.84 13.58
C SER A 14 5.82 19.23 12.85
N PRO A 15 6.07 17.92 12.99
CA PRO A 15 7.10 17.25 12.20
C PRO A 15 6.73 17.29 10.70
N ALA A 16 7.72 17.20 9.82
CA ALA A 16 7.46 17.18 8.38
C ALA A 16 6.53 16.01 8.00
N GLU A 17 5.42 16.30 7.31
CA GLU A 17 4.45 15.29 6.86
C GLU A 17 4.50 15.10 5.34
N LEU A 18 4.37 16.21 4.62
CA LEU A 18 4.35 16.25 3.17
C LEU A 18 5.69 16.79 2.67
N SER A 19 6.47 15.92 2.03
CA SER A 19 7.73 16.29 1.41
C SER A 19 7.87 15.67 0.03
N PHE A 20 8.73 16.26 -0.80
CA PHE A 20 9.01 15.74 -2.13
C PHE A 20 9.52 14.29 -2.07
N LYS A 21 10.41 13.96 -1.13
CA LYS A 21 10.93 12.59 -0.97
C LYS A 21 9.83 11.59 -0.58
N ALA A 22 8.86 11.98 0.25
CA ALA A 22 7.73 11.13 0.62
C ALA A 22 6.80 10.86 -0.55
N VAL A 23 6.40 11.91 -1.27
CA VAL A 23 5.54 11.78 -2.43
C VAL A 23 6.24 10.99 -3.53
N PHE A 24 7.51 11.28 -3.82
CA PHE A 24 8.28 10.59 -4.85
C PHE A 24 8.43 9.11 -4.55
N LEU A 25 8.83 8.75 -3.32
CA LEU A 25 8.97 7.35 -2.91
C LEU A 25 7.62 6.63 -2.98
N GLY A 26 6.55 7.26 -2.49
CA GLY A 26 5.20 6.75 -2.58
C GLY A 26 4.74 6.52 -4.03
N LEU A 27 5.05 7.41 -4.96
CA LEU A 27 4.73 7.26 -6.38
C LEU A 27 5.48 6.09 -7.03
N VAL A 28 6.78 5.93 -6.72
CA VAL A 28 7.59 4.84 -7.24
C VAL A 28 7.07 3.50 -6.74
N LEU A 29 6.87 3.36 -5.43
CA LEU A 29 6.35 2.13 -4.83
C LEU A 29 4.90 1.88 -5.28
N GLY A 30 4.06 2.91 -5.29
CA GLY A 30 2.68 2.84 -5.73
C GLY A 30 2.54 2.38 -7.18
N SER A 31 3.34 2.92 -8.09
CA SER A 31 3.32 2.50 -9.50
C SER A 31 3.75 1.04 -9.66
N LEU A 32 4.77 0.60 -8.90
CA LEU A 32 5.24 -0.78 -8.91
C LEU A 32 4.16 -1.75 -8.41
N PHE A 33 3.58 -1.47 -7.23
CA PHE A 33 2.55 -2.33 -6.65
C PHE A 33 1.22 -2.25 -7.41
N ALA A 34 0.87 -1.10 -7.97
CA ALA A 34 -0.30 -0.98 -8.86
C ALA A 34 -0.13 -1.84 -10.11
N ALA A 35 1.03 -1.83 -10.76
CA ALA A 35 1.30 -2.69 -11.92
C ALA A 35 1.25 -4.18 -11.54
N ALA A 36 1.83 -4.56 -10.40
CA ALA A 36 1.77 -5.92 -9.89
C ALA A 36 0.32 -6.37 -9.59
N ASN A 37 -0.46 -5.52 -8.91
CA ASN A 37 -1.86 -5.79 -8.59
C ASN A 37 -2.75 -5.79 -9.84
N ALA A 38 -2.46 -4.96 -10.85
CA ALA A 38 -3.16 -5.01 -12.11
C ALA A 38 -2.96 -6.36 -12.82
N TYR A 39 -1.71 -6.83 -12.87
CA TYR A 39 -1.39 -8.12 -13.49
C TYR A 39 -2.00 -9.30 -12.74
N VAL A 40 -1.80 -9.38 -11.41
CA VAL A 40 -2.33 -10.50 -10.60
C VAL A 40 -3.86 -10.46 -10.56
N GLY A 41 -4.45 -9.26 -10.45
CA GLY A 41 -5.89 -9.06 -10.48
C GLY A 41 -6.52 -9.54 -11.79
N LEU A 42 -5.92 -9.20 -12.94
CA LEU A 42 -6.41 -9.67 -14.24
C LEU A 42 -6.20 -11.18 -14.45
N LYS A 43 -5.12 -11.75 -13.89
CA LYS A 43 -4.78 -13.16 -14.10
C LYS A 43 -5.51 -14.12 -13.17
N VAL A 44 -5.69 -13.74 -11.92
CA VAL A 44 -6.16 -14.62 -10.83
C VAL A 44 -7.48 -14.11 -10.22
N GLY A 45 -7.92 -12.89 -10.57
CA GLY A 45 -9.15 -12.29 -10.05
C GLY A 45 -9.04 -11.79 -8.60
N LEU A 46 -7.85 -11.84 -8.01
CA LEU A 46 -7.59 -11.44 -6.62
C LEU A 46 -6.55 -10.32 -6.58
N THR A 47 -6.75 -9.33 -5.72
CA THR A 47 -5.76 -8.30 -5.42
C THR A 47 -5.06 -8.61 -4.10
N VAL A 48 -3.84 -8.10 -3.95
CA VAL A 48 -3.05 -8.26 -2.73
C VAL A 48 -2.85 -6.88 -2.10
N SER A 49 -3.13 -6.76 -0.81
CA SER A 49 -2.85 -5.53 -0.06
C SER A 49 -1.36 -5.20 -0.14
N ALA A 50 -1.07 -4.04 -0.72
CA ALA A 50 0.27 -3.49 -0.84
C ALA A 50 0.62 -2.57 0.34
N SER A 51 -0.36 -2.16 1.15
CA SER A 51 -0.21 -1.14 2.20
C SER A 51 0.88 -1.46 3.22
N ILE A 52 0.89 -2.68 3.77
CA ILE A 52 1.92 -3.13 4.72
C ILE A 52 3.30 -3.25 4.05
N PRO A 53 3.46 -3.94 2.91
CA PRO A 53 4.72 -3.97 2.18
C PRO A 53 5.29 -2.58 1.86
N VAL A 54 4.44 -1.66 1.39
CA VAL A 54 4.86 -0.29 1.10
C VAL A 54 5.37 0.36 2.38
N ALA A 55 4.63 0.29 3.50
CA ALA A 55 5.06 0.86 4.79
C ALA A 55 6.44 0.36 5.24
N VAL A 56 6.70 -0.95 5.12
CA VAL A 56 7.99 -1.54 5.50
C VAL A 56 9.10 -1.10 4.56
N VAL A 57 8.86 -1.09 3.25
CA VAL A 57 9.86 -0.71 2.24
C VAL A 57 10.17 0.79 2.33
N SER A 58 9.16 1.65 2.48
CA SER A 58 9.38 3.08 2.66
C SER A 58 10.12 3.38 3.96
N MET A 59 9.81 2.66 5.05
CA MET A 59 10.58 2.72 6.30
C MET A 59 12.05 2.34 6.08
N ALA A 60 12.31 1.24 5.36
CA ALA A 60 13.65 0.78 5.04
C ALA A 60 14.45 1.84 4.28
N VAL A 61 13.85 2.45 3.26
CA VAL A 61 14.48 3.46 2.42
C VAL A 61 14.80 4.73 3.22
N PHE A 62 13.82 5.26 3.96
CA PHE A 62 14.03 6.43 4.81
C PHE A 62 15.15 6.20 5.83
N ARG A 63 15.16 5.02 6.47
CA ARG A 63 16.19 4.65 7.43
C ARG A 63 17.58 4.51 6.80
N ALA A 64 17.68 3.93 5.60
CA ALA A 64 18.94 3.85 4.84
C ALA A 64 19.48 5.24 4.48
N MET A 65 18.59 6.18 4.15
CA MET A 65 18.92 7.58 3.90
C MET A 65 19.15 8.40 5.17
N ARG A 66 18.99 7.81 6.37
CA ARG A 66 19.07 8.47 7.68
C ARG A 66 18.22 9.75 7.75
N THR A 67 17.04 9.71 7.12
CA THR A 67 16.10 10.82 7.04
C THR A 67 14.67 10.28 7.15
N GLY A 68 13.66 11.14 7.22
CA GLY A 68 12.27 10.71 7.23
C GLY A 68 11.67 10.72 8.64
N THR A 69 10.55 11.39 8.80
CA THR A 69 9.69 11.26 10.00
C THR A 69 8.73 10.08 9.81
N ILE A 70 8.10 9.63 10.89
CA ILE A 70 6.99 8.66 10.81
C ILE A 70 5.84 9.16 9.93
N LEU A 71 5.60 10.48 9.86
CA LEU A 71 4.55 11.09 9.04
C LEU A 71 4.92 11.15 7.55
N GLU A 72 6.19 11.41 7.21
CA GLU A 72 6.69 11.29 5.82
C GLU A 72 6.55 9.86 5.29
N ASN A 73 6.78 8.89 6.18
CA ASN A 73 6.64 7.48 5.87
C ASN A 73 5.15 7.08 5.71
N ASN A 74 4.29 7.55 6.60
CA ASN A 74 2.83 7.38 6.49
C ASN A 74 2.29 8.00 5.18
N MET A 75 2.81 9.17 4.78
CA MET A 75 2.45 9.80 3.51
C MET A 75 2.87 8.95 2.31
N SER A 76 4.09 8.40 2.34
CA SER A 76 4.59 7.50 1.29
C SER A 76 3.73 6.23 1.18
N GLN A 77 3.35 5.66 2.33
CA GLN A 77 2.45 4.50 2.41
C GLN A 77 1.08 4.82 1.85
N THR A 78 0.50 5.96 2.21
CA THR A 78 -0.82 6.39 1.71
C THR A 78 -0.81 6.59 0.19
N VAL A 79 0.21 7.25 -0.36
CA VAL A 79 0.36 7.43 -1.82
C VAL A 79 0.55 6.07 -2.50
N GLY A 80 1.36 5.19 -1.92
CA GLY A 80 1.59 3.86 -2.46
C GLY A 80 0.32 2.99 -2.49
N SER A 81 -0.46 2.99 -1.40
CA SER A 81 -1.72 2.24 -1.32
C SER A 81 -2.84 2.85 -2.17
N ALA A 82 -2.82 4.17 -2.40
CA ALA A 82 -3.79 4.81 -3.32
C ALA A 82 -3.67 4.25 -4.75
N GLY A 83 -2.47 3.90 -5.19
CA GLY A 83 -2.24 3.23 -6.47
C GLY A 83 -2.93 1.86 -6.57
N GLU A 84 -3.00 1.11 -5.47
CA GLU A 84 -3.74 -0.15 -5.40
C GLU A 84 -5.24 0.06 -5.57
N SER A 85 -5.82 1.03 -4.87
CA SER A 85 -7.25 1.34 -5.00
C SER A 85 -7.63 1.72 -6.43
N LEU A 86 -6.75 2.47 -7.10
CA LEU A 86 -6.92 2.84 -8.50
C LEU A 86 -6.83 1.61 -9.42
N ALA A 87 -5.80 0.77 -9.23
CA ALA A 87 -5.63 -0.45 -10.00
C ALA A 87 -6.83 -1.39 -9.84
N ALA A 88 -7.35 -1.56 -8.62
CA ALA A 88 -8.53 -2.36 -8.33
C ALA A 88 -9.76 -1.89 -9.11
N GLY A 89 -9.99 -0.58 -9.24
CA GLY A 89 -11.06 -0.06 -10.09
C GLY A 89 -10.89 -0.46 -11.55
N ILE A 90 -9.69 -0.26 -12.10
CA ILE A 90 -9.40 -0.47 -13.52
C ILE A 90 -9.44 -1.94 -13.94
N ILE A 91 -8.96 -2.86 -13.08
CA ILE A 91 -8.99 -4.31 -13.40
C ILE A 91 -10.40 -4.87 -13.51
N PHE A 92 -11.42 -4.23 -12.94
CA PHE A 92 -12.81 -4.66 -13.10
C PHE A 92 -13.50 -3.90 -14.23
N THR A 93 -13.18 -2.63 -14.45
CA THR A 93 -13.79 -1.83 -15.51
C THR A 93 -13.34 -2.24 -16.90
N LEU A 94 -12.03 -2.44 -17.14
CA LEU A 94 -11.54 -2.73 -18.50
C LEU A 94 -12.03 -4.07 -19.04
N PRO A 95 -11.96 -5.19 -18.31
CA PRO A 95 -12.49 -6.46 -18.81
C PRO A 95 -14.00 -6.39 -19.08
N ALA A 96 -14.75 -5.64 -18.27
CA ALA A 96 -16.19 -5.44 -18.51
C ALA A 96 -16.45 -4.72 -19.85
N LEU A 97 -15.64 -3.71 -20.20
CA LEU A 97 -15.73 -3.04 -21.51
C LEU A 97 -15.41 -4.01 -22.67
N TYR A 98 -14.37 -4.83 -22.51
CA TYR A 98 -14.02 -5.85 -23.50
C TYR A 98 -15.14 -6.88 -23.70
N LEU A 99 -15.80 -7.32 -22.62
CA LEU A 99 -16.94 -8.23 -22.70
C LEU A 99 -18.15 -7.59 -23.38
N TRP A 100 -18.31 -6.27 -23.29
CA TRP A 100 -19.32 -5.49 -24.02
C TRP A 100 -18.92 -5.24 -25.49
N GLY A 101 -17.85 -5.86 -25.98
CA GLY A 101 -17.39 -5.69 -27.36
C GLY A 101 -16.75 -4.33 -27.65
N HIS A 102 -16.45 -3.53 -26.63
CA HIS A 102 -15.66 -2.31 -26.76
C HIS A 102 -14.20 -2.58 -26.42
N ALA A 103 -13.29 -2.31 -27.36
CA ALA A 103 -11.86 -2.31 -27.09
C ALA A 103 -11.42 -0.88 -26.74
N PRO A 104 -11.25 -0.55 -25.44
CA PRO A 104 -10.90 0.82 -25.04
C PRO A 104 -9.54 1.21 -25.62
N SER A 105 -9.46 2.39 -26.21
CA SER A 105 -8.20 2.97 -26.65
C SER A 105 -7.36 3.41 -25.44
N PHE A 106 -6.05 3.64 -25.62
CA PHE A 106 -5.19 4.15 -24.55
C PHE A 106 -5.75 5.43 -23.91
N THR A 107 -6.33 6.31 -24.73
CA THR A 107 -6.96 7.56 -24.29
C THR A 107 -8.19 7.28 -23.41
N ASP A 108 -9.01 6.29 -23.75
CA ASP A 108 -10.19 5.92 -22.96
C ASP A 108 -9.78 5.36 -21.60
N VAL A 109 -8.74 4.51 -21.57
CA VAL A 109 -8.17 3.98 -20.32
C VAL A 109 -7.64 5.12 -19.46
N LEU A 110 -6.87 6.04 -20.05
CA LEU A 110 -6.30 7.19 -19.35
C LEU A 110 -7.39 8.09 -18.76
N LEU A 111 -8.38 8.49 -19.56
CA LEU A 111 -9.50 9.33 -19.13
C LEU A 111 -10.32 8.64 -18.03
N THR A 112 -10.67 7.37 -18.21
CA THR A 112 -11.45 6.61 -17.23
C THR A 112 -10.68 6.49 -15.91
N THR A 113 -9.36 6.28 -15.97
CA THR A 113 -8.49 6.20 -14.80
C THR A 113 -8.37 7.55 -14.08
N VAL A 114 -8.14 8.64 -14.81
CA VAL A 114 -8.04 9.97 -14.22
C VAL A 114 -9.37 10.41 -13.60
N LEU A 115 -10.47 10.23 -14.32
CA LEU A 115 -11.81 10.58 -13.84
C LEU A 115 -12.22 9.71 -12.65
N GLY A 116 -12.03 8.39 -12.75
CA GLY A 116 -12.34 7.45 -11.67
C GLY A 116 -11.50 7.68 -10.42
N GLY A 117 -10.19 7.93 -10.57
CA GLY A 117 -9.29 8.29 -9.48
C GLY A 117 -9.68 9.61 -8.81
N THR A 118 -9.96 10.64 -9.60
CA THR A 118 -10.41 11.95 -9.09
C THR A 118 -11.73 11.81 -8.33
N LEU A 119 -12.69 11.08 -8.91
CA LEU A 119 -13.98 10.81 -8.28
C LEU A 119 -13.80 10.06 -6.96
N GLY A 120 -12.93 9.05 -6.91
CA GLY A 120 -12.60 8.33 -5.68
C GLY A 120 -12.03 9.23 -4.58
N VAL A 121 -11.10 10.13 -4.93
CA VAL A 121 -10.56 11.12 -3.99
C VAL A 121 -11.66 12.05 -3.47
N LEU A 122 -12.55 12.52 -4.35
CA LEU A 122 -13.68 13.38 -3.97
C LEU A 122 -14.65 12.68 -3.02
N PHE A 123 -14.99 11.41 -3.29
CA PHE A 123 -15.85 10.62 -2.40
C PHE A 123 -15.20 10.36 -1.04
N MET A 124 -13.88 10.37 -0.94
CA MET A 124 -13.21 10.13 0.33
C MET A 124 -13.39 11.29 1.33
N ILE A 125 -13.68 12.49 0.85
CA ILE A 125 -13.94 13.68 1.68
C ILE A 125 -15.17 13.46 2.60
N PRO A 126 -16.38 13.13 2.11
CA PRO A 126 -17.51 12.83 2.98
C PRO A 126 -17.34 11.49 3.72
N LEU A 127 -16.81 10.44 3.08
CA LEU A 127 -16.68 9.12 3.71
C LEU A 127 -15.79 9.17 4.96
N ARG A 128 -14.74 9.98 4.96
CA ARG A 128 -13.86 10.16 6.13
C ARG A 128 -14.65 10.56 7.38
N LYS A 129 -15.63 11.45 7.26
CA LYS A 129 -16.42 11.90 8.42
C LYS A 129 -17.31 10.77 8.96
N PHE A 130 -17.95 10.02 8.09
CA PHE A 130 -18.82 8.92 8.48
C PHE A 130 -18.04 7.73 9.04
N LEU A 131 -17.03 7.27 8.32
CA LEU A 131 -16.30 6.06 8.69
C LEU A 131 -15.29 6.31 9.82
N ILE A 132 -14.52 7.41 9.77
CA ILE A 132 -13.40 7.59 10.71
C ILE A 132 -13.82 8.39 11.95
N VAL A 133 -14.58 9.47 11.78
CA VAL A 133 -14.90 10.39 12.88
C VAL A 133 -16.12 9.92 13.69
N GLN A 134 -17.20 9.51 13.02
CA GLN A 134 -18.43 9.08 13.72
C GLN A 134 -18.33 7.66 14.26
N GLU A 135 -17.75 6.74 13.49
CA GLU A 135 -17.53 5.35 13.89
C GLU A 135 -16.18 5.12 14.60
N HIS A 136 -15.63 6.18 15.20
CA HIS A 136 -14.42 6.09 16.01
C HIS A 136 -14.66 5.12 17.18
N GLU A 137 -13.75 4.17 17.40
CA GLU A 137 -13.86 3.04 18.37
C GLU A 137 -14.82 1.90 18.01
N ASN A 138 -15.76 2.08 17.06
CA ASN A 138 -16.71 1.03 16.69
C ASN A 138 -16.15 0.10 15.59
N LEU A 139 -15.39 0.67 14.64
CA LEU A 139 -14.77 -0.08 13.56
C LEU A 139 -13.34 -0.51 13.91
N PRO A 140 -13.02 -1.82 13.90
CA PRO A 140 -11.65 -2.28 13.96
C PRO A 140 -11.01 -1.98 12.60
N TYR A 141 -9.98 -1.14 12.57
CA TYR A 141 -9.18 -0.83 11.38
C TYR A 141 -7.89 -1.69 11.38
N PRO A 142 -7.96 -3.02 11.14
CA PRO A 142 -6.85 -3.92 11.40
C PRO A 142 -5.62 -3.61 10.54
N GLU A 143 -5.83 -3.34 9.25
CA GLU A 143 -4.75 -3.04 8.31
C GLU A 143 -4.08 -1.70 8.62
N GLY A 144 -4.87 -0.65 8.87
CA GLY A 144 -4.36 0.66 9.28
C GLY A 144 -3.61 0.59 10.61
N THR A 145 -4.10 -0.20 11.56
CA THR A 145 -3.45 -0.43 12.84
C THR A 145 -2.13 -1.18 12.65
N ALA A 146 -2.10 -2.21 11.82
CA ALA A 146 -0.87 -2.95 11.51
C ALA A 146 0.19 -2.05 10.84
N CYS A 147 -0.22 -1.20 9.88
CA CYS A 147 0.69 -0.23 9.25
C CYS A 147 1.23 0.77 10.28
N ALA A 148 0.38 1.29 11.17
CA ALA A 148 0.80 2.20 12.22
C ALA A 148 1.81 1.54 13.18
N GLU A 149 1.60 0.29 13.57
CA GLU A 149 2.56 -0.44 14.42
C GLU A 149 3.89 -0.71 13.71
N VAL A 150 3.88 -1.00 12.40
CA VAL A 150 5.11 -1.10 11.60
C VAL A 150 5.88 0.22 11.57
N LEU A 151 5.17 1.33 11.37
CA LEU A 151 5.73 2.68 11.32
C LEU A 151 6.34 3.06 12.68
N LYS A 152 5.61 2.84 13.78
CA LYS A 152 6.09 3.09 15.16
C LYS A 152 7.27 2.21 15.54
N ALA A 153 7.24 0.93 15.19
CA ALA A 153 8.34 -0.01 15.41
C ALA A 153 9.60 0.41 14.62
N GLY A 154 9.41 1.04 13.46
CA GLY A 154 10.49 1.61 12.65
C GLY A 154 11.14 2.85 13.28
N GLU A 155 10.32 3.77 13.80
CA GLU A 155 10.77 5.02 14.42
C GLU A 155 11.49 4.78 15.76
N SER A 156 10.95 3.89 16.61
CA SER A 156 11.51 3.58 17.93
C SER A 156 12.85 2.84 17.88
N GLY A 157 13.24 2.28 16.73
CA GLY A 157 14.53 1.62 16.53
C GLY A 157 14.71 0.34 17.37
N GLY A 158 15.92 -0.23 17.35
CA GLY A 158 16.28 -1.39 18.20
C GLY A 158 15.61 -2.72 17.81
N ASP A 159 15.16 -3.49 18.82
CA ASP A 159 14.65 -4.86 18.69
C ASP A 159 13.34 -4.93 17.87
N ALA A 160 12.47 -3.93 18.00
CA ALA A 160 11.20 -3.87 17.27
C ALA A 160 11.40 -3.72 15.75
N ALA A 161 12.27 -2.79 15.33
CA ALA A 161 12.64 -2.64 13.93
C ALA A 161 13.30 -3.92 13.38
N THR A 162 14.18 -4.55 14.17
CA THR A 162 14.88 -5.78 13.78
C THR A 162 13.90 -6.92 13.50
N LYS A 163 12.83 -7.05 14.30
CA LYS A 163 11.76 -8.04 14.05
C LYS A 163 10.99 -7.77 12.76
N VAL A 164 10.70 -6.51 12.43
CA VAL A 164 10.03 -6.15 11.16
C VAL A 164 10.91 -6.52 9.96
N PHE A 165 12.20 -6.17 10.01
CA PHE A 165 13.16 -6.51 8.95
C PHE A 165 13.42 -8.02 8.85
N LEU A 166 13.49 -8.71 9.98
CA LEU A 166 13.64 -10.17 10.01
C LEU A 166 12.41 -10.86 9.43
N GLY A 167 11.20 -10.40 9.79
CA GLY A 167 9.96 -10.91 9.22
C GLY A 167 9.90 -10.75 7.70
N LEU A 168 10.27 -9.57 7.19
CA LEU A 168 10.39 -9.34 5.75
C LEU A 168 11.46 -10.25 5.12
N GLY A 169 12.62 -10.36 5.75
CA GLY A 169 13.73 -11.19 5.27
C GLY A 169 13.36 -12.67 5.18
N ILE A 170 12.70 -13.21 6.21
CA ILE A 170 12.18 -14.58 6.21
C ILE A 170 11.13 -14.75 5.11
N GLY A 171 10.22 -13.78 4.94
CA GLY A 171 9.23 -13.80 3.87
C GLY A 171 9.85 -13.86 2.48
N VAL A 172 10.87 -13.03 2.22
CA VAL A 172 11.61 -13.02 0.95
C VAL A 172 12.36 -14.34 0.74
N LEU A 173 13.03 -14.86 1.77
CA LEU A 173 13.74 -16.14 1.70
C LEU A 173 12.79 -17.31 1.44
N TYR A 174 11.63 -17.33 2.10
CA TYR A 174 10.60 -18.34 1.87
C TYR A 174 10.08 -18.28 0.43
N ALA A 175 9.75 -17.09 -0.07
CA ALA A 175 9.29 -16.90 -1.45
C ALA A 175 10.37 -17.31 -2.47
N ALA A 176 11.64 -16.97 -2.23
CA ALA A 176 12.76 -17.38 -3.07
C ALA A 176 12.96 -18.90 -3.05
N GLY A 177 12.87 -19.52 -1.87
CA GLY A 177 12.96 -20.97 -1.71
C GLY A 177 11.83 -21.71 -2.44
N PHE A 178 10.60 -21.22 -2.34
CA PHE A 178 9.46 -21.76 -3.10
C PHE A 178 9.69 -21.67 -4.61
N LYS A 179 10.26 -20.56 -5.09
CA LYS A 179 10.57 -20.35 -6.51
C LYS A 179 11.66 -21.29 -7.00
N VAL A 180 12.70 -21.54 -6.19
CA VAL A 180 13.78 -22.49 -6.47
C VAL A 180 13.25 -23.93 -6.52
N LEU A 181 12.41 -24.32 -5.56
CA LEU A 181 11.75 -25.63 -5.55
C LEU A 181 10.83 -25.82 -6.76
N GLY A 182 10.09 -24.77 -7.15
CA GLY A 182 9.29 -24.76 -8.36
C GLY A 182 10.12 -24.93 -9.63
N PHE A 183 11.28 -24.26 -9.71
CA PHE A 183 12.23 -24.39 -10.82
C PHE A 183 12.85 -25.78 -10.90
N ILE A 184 13.19 -26.39 -9.76
CA ILE A 184 13.71 -27.77 -9.70
C ILE A 184 12.61 -28.75 -10.12
N LYS A 185 11.37 -28.58 -9.66
CA LYS A 185 10.24 -29.43 -10.06
C LYS A 185 9.93 -29.31 -11.56
N SER A 186 9.97 -28.11 -12.14
CA SER A 186 9.81 -27.90 -13.59
C SER A 186 10.97 -28.48 -14.39
N SER A 187 12.19 -28.48 -13.83
CA SER A 187 13.37 -29.07 -14.45
C SER A 187 13.38 -30.61 -14.36
N LEU A 188 12.75 -31.20 -13.33
CA LEU A 188 12.58 -32.65 -13.18
C LEU A 188 11.41 -33.24 -14.01
N HIS A 189 10.50 -32.40 -14.53
CA HIS A 189 9.38 -32.79 -15.40
C HIS A 189 9.57 -32.37 -16.87
N ALA A 190 10.73 -31.82 -17.23
CA ALA A 190 11.16 -31.75 -18.63
C ALA A 190 11.73 -33.12 -19.02
N PRO A 191 11.43 -33.63 -20.23
CA PRO A 191 11.24 -35.05 -20.55
C PRO A 191 12.38 -36.00 -20.17
#